data_AF-A0A942NV03-F1
#
_entry.id   AF-A0A942NV03-F1
#
_cell.length_a   1.000
_cell.length_b   1.000
_cell.length_c   1.000
_cell.angle_alpha   90.00
_cell.angle_beta   90.00
_cell.angle_gamma   90.00
#
_symmetry.space_group_name_H-M   'P 1'
#
loop_
_entity.id
_entity.type
_entity.pdbx_description
1 polymer ?
#
loop_
_entity_poly.entity_id
_entity_poly.type
_entity_poly.pdbx_seq_one_letter_code
_entity_poly.pdbx_strand_id
1 'polypeptide(L)'
;MLPDYYHNSTAWKASYERPRFQEFQLGFVRHIDSMQAKSLVFSGQAMLVDLRETEETMEGKPALPNGYLECPLSGFESAFNLVPNDLPVIFMCAHGIRSMRVAAWFQEQGRPDVFNLDGGFTCWEQD
;
A
#
# COMPACT_ATOMS: atom_id res chain seq x y z
N MET A 1 10.02 0.43 20.35
CA MET A 1 10.41 1.71 19.72
C MET A 1 11.03 1.36 18.39
N LEU A 2 10.46 1.81 17.27
CA LEU A 2 11.00 1.54 15.94
C LEU A 2 12.30 2.37 15.74
N PRO A 3 13.36 1.83 15.11
CA PRO A 3 14.57 2.56 14.76
C PRO A 3 14.33 3.90 14.06
N ASP A 4 15.18 4.90 14.32
CA ASP A 4 15.10 6.25 13.73
C ASP A 4 15.10 6.27 12.19
N TYR A 5 15.59 5.21 11.56
CA TYR A 5 15.55 5.02 10.11
C TYR A 5 14.11 5.09 9.56
N TYR A 6 13.14 4.49 10.27
CA TYR A 6 11.75 4.44 9.83
C TYR A 6 11.10 5.82 9.78
N HIS A 7 11.45 6.71 10.71
CA HIS A 7 10.88 8.06 10.77
C HIS A 7 11.51 9.04 9.78
N ASN A 8 12.64 8.67 9.17
CA ASN A 8 13.27 9.46 8.12
C ASN A 8 12.76 9.14 6.71
N SER A 9 12.00 8.05 6.51
CA SER A 9 11.38 7.75 5.22
C SER A 9 10.30 8.78 4.86
N THR A 10 10.25 9.19 3.59
CA THR A 10 9.24 10.13 3.08
C THR A 10 7.83 9.54 3.17
N ALA A 11 7.70 8.22 2.97
CA ALA A 11 6.45 7.49 3.14
C ALA A 11 5.92 7.57 4.57
N TRP A 12 6.77 7.39 5.59
CA TRP A 12 6.34 7.48 6.98
C TRP A 12 5.82 8.88 7.34
N LYS A 13 6.49 9.93 6.84
CA LYS A 13 6.08 11.33 7.04
C LYS A 13 4.78 11.67 6.31
N ALA A 14 4.52 11.06 5.15
CA ALA A 14 3.29 11.25 4.39
C ALA A 14 2.10 10.45 4.99
N SER A 15 2.39 9.39 5.73
CA SER A 15 1.38 8.49 6.29
C SER A 15 0.73 8.97 7.60
N TYR A 16 -0.43 8.41 7.93
CA TYR A 16 -1.22 8.76 9.12
C TYR A 16 -1.91 7.53 9.71
N GLU A 17 -2.27 7.57 11.00
CA GLU A 17 -2.74 6.40 11.76
C GLU A 17 -4.24 6.10 11.57
N ARG A 18 -5.05 7.10 11.24
CA ARG A 18 -6.51 6.92 11.08
C ARG A 18 -6.91 7.17 9.63
N PRO A 19 -7.57 6.22 8.95
CA PRO A 19 -8.02 6.43 7.59
C PRO A 19 -9.02 7.59 7.53
N ARG A 20 -8.98 8.30 6.41
CA ARG A 20 -9.80 9.44 6.02
C ARG A 20 -10.85 9.04 4.98
N PHE A 21 -10.61 7.99 4.18
CA PHE A 21 -11.44 7.61 3.03
C PHE A 21 -12.11 6.24 3.17
N GLN A 22 -11.97 5.59 4.33
CA GLN A 22 -12.65 4.35 4.67
C GLN A 22 -12.96 4.27 6.17
N GLU A 23 -13.98 3.51 6.54
CA GLU A 23 -14.42 3.38 7.95
C GLU A 23 -13.66 2.28 8.72
N PHE A 24 -13.40 1.14 8.05
CA PHE A 24 -12.69 0.04 8.67
C PHE A 24 -11.24 0.45 8.93
N GLN A 25 -10.74 0.20 10.15
CA GLN A 25 -9.36 0.46 10.55
C GLN A 25 -8.82 -0.62 11.49
N LEU A 26 -7.50 -0.82 11.43
CA LEU A 26 -6.71 -1.58 12.38
C LEU A 26 -5.71 -0.60 12.98
N GLY A 27 -5.82 -0.31 14.27
CA GLY A 27 -5.25 0.90 14.89
C GLY A 27 -3.72 1.06 14.87
N PHE A 28 -2.98 0.07 14.37
CA PHE A 28 -1.52 0.14 14.20
C PHE A 28 -1.09 0.23 12.72
N VAL A 29 -2.02 0.03 11.78
CA VAL A 29 -1.75 0.17 10.36
C VAL A 29 -1.73 1.64 10.00
N ARG A 30 -0.71 2.04 9.23
CA ARG A 30 -0.61 3.40 8.72
C ARG A 30 -1.16 3.48 7.31
N HIS A 31 -1.73 4.63 7.01
CA HIS A 31 -2.48 4.94 5.82
C HIS A 31 -1.79 6.04 5.03
N ILE A 32 -1.83 5.96 3.70
CA ILE A 32 -1.36 6.99 2.78
C ILE A 32 -2.50 7.30 1.82
N ASP A 33 -2.75 8.59 1.56
CA ASP A 33 -3.73 9.01 0.54
C ASP A 33 -3.20 8.85 -0.89
N SER A 34 -4.10 8.79 -1.87
CA SER A 34 -3.78 8.57 -3.28
C SER A 34 -2.81 9.59 -3.87
N MET A 35 -2.96 10.87 -3.53
CA MET A 35 -2.06 11.92 -4.02
C MET A 35 -0.61 11.72 -3.52
N GLN A 36 -0.42 11.46 -2.22
CA GLN A 36 0.91 11.19 -1.67
C GLN A 36 1.48 9.86 -2.18
N ALA A 37 0.66 8.81 -2.27
CA ALA A 37 1.07 7.52 -2.82
C ALA A 37 1.58 7.67 -4.26
N LYS A 38 0.84 8.38 -5.12
CA LYS A 38 1.27 8.71 -6.49
C LYS A 38 2.64 9.38 -6.49
N SER A 39 2.81 10.44 -5.70
CA SER A 39 4.09 11.18 -5.63
C SER A 39 5.26 10.28 -5.22
N LEU A 40 5.07 9.41 -4.23
CA LEU A 40 6.10 8.51 -3.73
C LEU A 40 6.46 7.45 -4.78
N VAL A 41 5.46 6.87 -5.43
CA VAL A 41 5.68 5.83 -6.44
C VAL A 41 6.33 6.40 -7.71
N PHE A 42 5.83 7.55 -8.21
CA PHE A 42 6.41 8.23 -9.37
C PHE A 42 7.87 8.66 -9.15
N SER A 43 8.23 9.04 -7.92
CA SER A 43 9.61 9.41 -7.57
C SER A 43 10.51 8.22 -7.26
N GLY A 44 10.01 6.99 -7.36
CA GLY A 44 10.75 5.76 -7.07
C GLY A 44 11.04 5.55 -5.58
N GLN A 45 10.31 6.22 -4.69
CA GLN A 45 10.47 6.14 -3.24
C GLN A 45 9.56 5.10 -2.58
N ALA A 46 8.63 4.51 -3.32
CA ALA A 46 7.75 3.44 -2.85
C ALA A 46 7.33 2.49 -3.98
N MET A 47 6.94 1.28 -3.61
CA MET A 47 6.29 0.30 -4.48
C MET A 47 4.79 0.27 -4.18
N LEU A 48 3.95 0.39 -5.20
CA LEU A 48 2.52 0.10 -5.11
C LEU A 48 2.26 -1.38 -5.42
N VAL A 49 1.66 -2.11 -4.48
CA VAL A 49 1.28 -3.51 -4.67
C VAL A 49 -0.24 -3.60 -4.75
N ASP A 50 -0.75 -3.98 -5.91
CA ASP A 50 -2.18 -4.14 -6.16
C ASP A 50 -2.62 -5.57 -5.85
N LEU A 51 -3.49 -5.69 -4.84
CA LEU A 51 -4.06 -6.93 -4.33
C LEU A 51 -5.44 -7.22 -4.89
N ARG A 52 -5.94 -6.38 -5.82
CA ARG A 52 -7.18 -6.66 -6.54
C ARG A 52 -7.02 -7.94 -7.35
N GLU A 53 -8.13 -8.66 -7.52
CA GLU A 53 -8.14 -9.84 -8.37
C GLU A 53 -7.91 -9.46 -9.83
N THR A 54 -7.44 -10.42 -10.63
CA THR A 54 -7.03 -10.17 -12.02
C THR A 54 -8.16 -9.50 -12.80
N GLU A 55 -9.40 -9.95 -12.62
CA GLU A 55 -10.61 -9.43 -13.26
C GLU A 55 -10.82 -7.95 -12.94
N GLU A 56 -10.64 -7.53 -11.68
CA GLU A 56 -10.75 -6.12 -11.28
C GLU A 56 -9.65 -5.27 -11.94
N THR A 57 -8.43 -5.79 -12.06
CA THR A 57 -7.33 -5.04 -12.71
C THR A 57 -7.47 -4.97 -14.23
N MET A 58 -8.22 -5.87 -14.86
CA MET A 58 -8.52 -5.77 -16.30
C MET A 58 -9.44 -4.59 -16.62
N GLU A 59 -10.24 -4.14 -15.66
CA GLU A 59 -11.13 -2.98 -15.81
C GLU A 59 -10.38 -1.65 -15.72
N GLY A 60 -9.22 -1.63 -15.09
CA GLY A 60 -8.40 -0.44 -14.95
C GLY A 60 -7.19 -0.66 -14.05
N LYS A 61 -6.07 0.01 -14.37
CA LYS A 61 -4.80 -0.09 -13.65
C LYS A 61 -4.17 1.28 -13.42
N PRO A 62 -3.40 1.46 -12.34
CA PRO A 62 -2.52 2.61 -12.18
C PRO A 62 -1.63 2.83 -13.41
N ALA A 63 -1.71 4.03 -14.01
CA ALA A 63 -0.85 4.44 -15.11
C ALA A 63 0.54 4.85 -14.57
N LEU A 64 1.34 3.85 -14.17
CA LEU A 64 2.66 4.03 -13.59
C LEU A 64 3.73 3.42 -14.50
N PRO A 65 4.82 4.14 -14.84
CA PRO A 65 5.90 3.59 -15.68
C PRO A 65 6.76 2.56 -14.94
N ASN A 66 6.78 2.61 -13.60
CA ASN A 66 7.52 1.75 -12.70
C ASN A 66 6.89 1.79 -11.29
N GLY A 67 7.40 0.96 -10.37
CA GLY A 67 6.95 0.97 -8.97
C GLY A 67 5.53 0.43 -8.78
N TYR A 68 5.07 -0.46 -9.66
CA TYR A 68 3.77 -1.10 -9.60
C TYR A 68 3.92 -2.62 -9.74
N LEU A 69 3.30 -3.37 -8.83
CA LEU A 69 3.29 -4.83 -8.80
C LEU A 69 1.86 -5.34 -8.63
N GLU A 70 1.40 -6.15 -9.58
CA GLU A 70 0.15 -6.91 -9.42
C GLU A 70 0.41 -8.20 -8.64
N CYS A 71 -0.34 -8.39 -7.57
CA CYS A 71 -0.25 -9.56 -6.72
C CYS A 71 -1.66 -9.90 -6.19
N PRO A 72 -2.53 -10.53 -7.02
CA PRO A 72 -3.90 -10.85 -6.63
C PRO A 72 -3.98 -11.55 -5.27
N LEU A 73 -4.96 -11.15 -4.45
CA LEU A 73 -5.07 -11.65 -3.08
C LEU A 73 -5.21 -13.18 -3.03
N SER A 74 -5.94 -13.77 -3.98
CA SER A 74 -6.09 -15.21 -4.15
C SER A 74 -4.77 -15.99 -4.27
N GLY A 75 -3.71 -15.37 -4.82
CA GLY A 75 -2.37 -15.96 -4.96
C GLY A 75 -1.35 -15.46 -3.93
N PHE A 76 -1.75 -14.55 -3.03
CA PHE A 76 -0.83 -13.75 -2.24
C PHE A 76 0.07 -14.57 -1.30
N GLU A 77 -0.47 -15.63 -0.68
CA GLU A 77 0.29 -16.52 0.22
C GLU A 77 1.51 -17.15 -0.47
N SER A 78 1.42 -17.40 -1.77
CA SER A 78 2.53 -17.95 -2.56
C SER A 78 3.49 -16.88 -3.08
N ALA A 79 3.03 -15.62 -3.12
CA ALA A 79 3.67 -14.52 -3.81
C ALA A 79 4.23 -13.43 -2.87
N PHE A 80 4.04 -13.52 -1.55
CA PHE A 80 4.50 -12.49 -0.61
C PHE A 80 6.02 -12.21 -0.70
N ASN A 81 6.82 -13.20 -1.08
CA ASN A 81 8.27 -13.05 -1.29
C ASN A 81 8.63 -12.14 -2.47
N LEU A 82 7.68 -11.86 -3.36
CA LEU A 82 7.83 -10.90 -4.46
C LEU A 82 7.70 -9.46 -3.99
N VAL A 83 7.11 -9.23 -2.80
CA VAL A 83 7.00 -7.89 -2.22
C VAL A 83 8.40 -7.43 -1.83
N PRO A 84 8.88 -6.30 -2.37
CA PRO A 84 10.25 -5.86 -2.13
C PRO A 84 10.43 -5.44 -0.66
N ASN A 85 11.64 -5.63 -0.14
CA ASN A 85 12.00 -5.39 1.26
C ASN A 85 12.95 -4.21 1.46
N ASP A 86 13.42 -3.59 0.37
CA ASP A 86 14.42 -2.53 0.32
C ASP A 86 13.81 -1.12 0.14
N LEU A 87 12.50 -1.04 -0.07
CA LEU A 87 11.76 0.23 -0.14
C LEU A 87 10.37 0.13 0.52
N PRO A 88 9.78 1.27 0.91
CA PRO A 88 8.40 1.33 1.37
C PRO A 88 7.41 0.67 0.41
N VAL A 89 6.45 -0.07 0.96
CA VAL A 89 5.39 -0.73 0.20
C VAL A 89 4.03 -0.15 0.55
N ILE A 90 3.26 0.21 -0.47
CA ILE A 90 1.89 0.67 -0.34
C ILE A 90 0.99 -0.42 -0.91
N PHE A 91 0.17 -1.05 -0.06
CA PHE A 91 -0.81 -2.05 -0.49
C PHE A 91 -2.10 -1.37 -0.92
N MET A 92 -2.63 -1.79 -2.06
CA MET A 92 -3.89 -1.30 -2.61
C MET A 92 -4.83 -2.48 -2.88
N CYS A 93 -6.12 -2.28 -2.57
CA CYS A 93 -7.20 -3.08 -3.14
C CYS A 93 -8.28 -2.11 -3.63
N ALA A 94 -9.48 -2.59 -3.99
CA ALA A 94 -10.57 -1.72 -4.46
C ALA A 94 -10.86 -0.51 -3.54
N HIS A 95 -11.05 -0.74 -2.24
CA HIS A 95 -11.51 0.27 -1.27
C HIS A 95 -10.64 0.37 -0.01
N GLY A 96 -9.41 -0.15 -0.06
CA GLY A 96 -8.46 -0.10 1.06
C GLY A 96 -8.77 -1.05 2.25
N ILE A 97 -9.80 -1.90 2.15
CA ILE A 97 -10.18 -2.83 3.24
C ILE A 97 -9.31 -4.10 3.24
N ARG A 98 -9.23 -4.82 2.10
CA ARG A 98 -8.42 -6.05 1.96
C ARG A 98 -6.93 -5.76 2.16
N SER A 99 -6.44 -4.67 1.55
CA SER A 99 -5.04 -4.26 1.62
C SER A 99 -4.59 -3.88 3.02
N MET A 100 -5.49 -3.35 3.86
CA MET A 100 -5.16 -3.07 5.25
C MET A 100 -4.83 -4.34 6.03
N ARG A 101 -5.55 -5.44 5.79
CA ARG A 101 -5.28 -6.72 6.46
C ARG A 101 -3.91 -7.27 6.06
N VAL A 102 -3.55 -7.12 4.79
CA VAL A 102 -2.23 -7.51 4.29
C VAL A 102 -1.14 -6.62 4.88
N ALA A 103 -1.33 -5.30 4.91
CA ALA A 103 -0.41 -4.37 5.58
C ALA A 103 -0.20 -4.73 7.06
N ALA A 104 -1.29 -5.00 7.79
CA ALA A 104 -1.23 -5.44 9.18
C ALA A 104 -0.39 -6.72 9.34
N TRP A 105 -0.65 -7.73 8.50
CA TRP A 105 0.10 -8.98 8.53
C TRP A 105 1.60 -8.75 8.33
N PHE A 106 2.00 -7.91 7.36
CA PHE A 106 3.42 -7.58 7.17
C PHE A 106 4.03 -6.85 8.36
N GLN A 107 3.32 -5.90 8.97
CA GLN A 107 3.79 -5.22 10.17
C GLN A 107 3.99 -6.18 11.34
N GLU A 108 3.09 -7.14 11.52
CA GLU A 108 3.20 -8.22 12.51
C GLU A 108 4.41 -9.13 12.22
N GLN A 109 4.76 -9.35 10.96
CA GLN A 109 5.99 -10.05 10.55
C GLN A 109 7.27 -9.19 10.69
N GLY A 110 7.18 -8.00 11.29
CA GLY A 110 8.34 -7.13 11.52
C GLY A 110 8.73 -6.29 10.30
N ARG A 111 7.83 -6.09 9.34
CA ARG A 111 7.99 -5.14 8.22
C ARG A 111 7.19 -3.86 8.46
N PRO A 112 7.73 -2.86 9.16
CA PRO A 112 6.98 -1.66 9.52
C PRO A 112 6.83 -0.65 8.36
N ASP A 113 7.67 -0.72 7.32
CA ASP A 113 7.61 0.16 6.13
C ASP A 113 6.57 -0.30 5.10
N VAL A 114 5.40 -0.69 5.59
CA VAL A 114 4.25 -1.02 4.77
C VAL A 114 3.05 -0.17 5.17
N PHE A 115 2.29 0.26 4.17
CA PHE A 115 1.20 1.20 4.32
C PHE A 115 -0.02 0.70 3.55
N ASN A 116 -1.21 1.05 4.03
CA ASN A 116 -2.45 0.86 3.28
C ASN A 116 -2.75 2.10 2.44
N LEU A 117 -3.08 1.93 1.16
CA LEU A 117 -3.67 3.00 0.36
C LEU A 117 -5.10 3.24 0.86
N ASP A 118 -5.31 4.40 1.46
CA ASP A 118 -6.59 4.80 2.02
C ASP A 118 -7.62 5.03 0.91
N GLY A 119 -8.79 4.38 1.02
CA GLY A 119 -9.82 4.41 -0.01
C GLY A 119 -9.51 3.58 -1.27
N GLY A 120 -8.32 2.97 -1.34
CA GLY A 120 -7.96 2.01 -2.39
C GLY A 120 -7.92 2.58 -3.81
N PHE A 121 -8.14 1.70 -4.78
CA PHE A 121 -8.15 2.05 -6.20
C PHE A 121 -9.22 3.08 -6.54
N THR A 122 -10.35 3.09 -5.84
CA THR A 122 -11.40 4.11 -6.01
C THR A 122 -10.87 5.53 -5.80
N CYS A 123 -10.07 5.78 -4.77
CA CYS A 123 -9.43 7.08 -4.57
C CYS A 123 -8.28 7.30 -5.55
N TRP A 124 -7.53 6.25 -5.88
CA TRP A 124 -6.47 6.33 -6.89
C TRP A 124 -6.99 6.85 -8.24
N GLU A 125 -8.14 6.40 -8.72
CA GLU A 125 -8.69 6.81 -10.01
C GLU A 125 -9.27 8.24 -10.04
N GLN A 126 -9.62 8.79 -8.88
CA GLN A 126 -10.24 10.12 -8.79
C GLN A 126 -9.21 11.26 -8.80
N ASP A 127 -7.99 10.98 -8.33
CA ASP A 127 -6.87 11.94 -8.26
C ASP A 127 -6.03 11.98 -9.54
#